data_AF-A0A8C6YN49-F1
#
_entry.id   AF-A0A8C6YN49-F1
#
_cell.length_a   1.000
_cell.length_b   1.000
_cell.length_c   1.000
_cell.angle_alpha   90.00
_cell.angle_beta   90.00
_cell.angle_gamma   90.00
#
_symmetry.space_group_name_H-M   'P 1'
#
loop_
_entity.id
_entity.type
_entity.pdbx_description
1 polymer ?
#
loop_
_entity_poly.entity_id
_entity_poly.type
_entity_poly.pdbx_seq_one_letter_code
_entity_poly.pdbx_strand_id
1 'polypeptide(L)'
;MDISKLQEILSRDPEGFPRRAVINIFIKWLRKGYTSLLQDTEQFVSEVIQTAERDLDWEVRLGGLELVEVFFVQTFCRCGRPKCPYAPFSPEFTSSVCHNESLQVFCRAKLFGFLFRSLCDCDRPVGQKACDILLAIRSSFYPSNSLKDSQDPEEVGHGIAWLQRTLRQGSLAQTFPAGSSHEVDFQDPESMLLALGTIDLEELHDDLNKSSDHVEKSPQSLLQDILAAVGAAEDNEADCY
;
A
#
# COMPACT_ATOMS: atom_id res chain seq x y z
N MET A 1 16.27 0.49 -24.23
CA MET A 1 16.25 1.41 -23.09
C MET A 1 16.80 0.63 -21.92
N ASP A 2 17.82 1.14 -21.24
CA ASP A 2 18.48 0.44 -20.14
C ASP A 2 17.68 0.61 -18.83
N ILE A 3 17.25 -0.49 -18.23
CA ILE A 3 16.48 -0.51 -16.97
C ILE A 3 17.27 0.14 -15.84
N SER A 4 18.58 -0.11 -15.77
CA SER A 4 19.45 0.45 -14.74
C SER A 4 19.45 1.98 -14.79
N LYS A 5 19.45 2.54 -16.02
CA LYS A 5 19.40 3.98 -16.21
C LYS A 5 18.07 4.59 -15.78
N LEU A 6 16.96 3.88 -16.01
CA LEU A 6 15.65 4.34 -15.56
C LEU A 6 15.51 4.27 -14.04
N GLN A 7 16.00 3.19 -13.41
CA GLN A 7 16.04 3.09 -11.95
C GLN A 7 16.91 4.20 -11.34
N GLU A 8 18.03 4.56 -11.96
CA GLU A 8 18.85 5.69 -11.53
C GLU A 8 18.08 7.02 -11.58
N ILE A 9 17.36 7.28 -12.68
CA ILE A 9 16.51 8.48 -12.82
C ILE A 9 15.44 8.48 -11.73
N LEU A 10 14.70 7.39 -11.56
CA LEU A 10 13.65 7.28 -10.53
C LEU A 10 14.21 7.49 -9.11
N SER A 11 15.44 7.06 -8.83
CA SER A 11 16.02 7.16 -7.49
C SER A 11 16.72 8.51 -7.22
N ARG A 12 17.30 9.17 -8.23
CA ARG A 12 18.29 10.24 -8.00
C ARG A 12 18.03 11.52 -8.77
N ASP A 13 17.12 11.51 -9.75
CA ASP A 13 16.82 12.73 -10.49
C ASP A 13 16.20 13.77 -9.54
N PRO A 14 16.73 15.00 -9.49
CA PRO A 14 16.22 16.01 -8.57
C PRO A 14 14.81 16.48 -8.93
N GLU A 15 14.41 16.39 -10.20
CA GLU A 15 13.12 16.87 -10.67
C GLU A 15 12.04 15.78 -10.62
N GLY A 16 10.83 16.16 -10.21
CA GLY A 16 9.71 15.21 -10.20
C GLY A 16 9.29 14.76 -11.60
N PHE A 17 9.49 15.58 -12.63
CA PHE A 17 9.03 15.25 -13.99
C PHE A 17 9.71 14.00 -14.59
N PRO A 18 11.05 13.86 -14.60
CA PRO A 18 11.71 12.63 -15.04
C PRO A 18 11.31 11.41 -14.22
N ARG A 19 11.18 11.54 -12.89
CA ARG A 19 10.77 10.43 -12.01
C ARG A 19 9.35 9.95 -12.32
N ARG A 20 8.40 10.89 -12.48
CA ARG A 20 7.02 10.62 -12.94
C ARG A 20 6.99 9.98 -14.34
N ALA A 21 7.87 10.38 -15.25
CA ALA A 21 7.96 9.75 -16.57
C ALA A 21 8.44 8.30 -16.48
N VAL A 22 9.43 8.01 -15.63
CA VAL A 22 9.96 6.66 -15.43
C VAL A 22 8.91 5.73 -14.83
N ILE A 23 8.21 6.14 -13.77
CA ILE A 23 7.19 5.28 -13.14
C ILE A 23 6.09 4.92 -14.15
N ASN A 24 5.68 5.88 -14.98
CA ASN A 24 4.72 5.66 -16.08
C ASN A 24 5.23 4.68 -17.14
N ILE A 25 6.53 4.68 -17.45
CA ILE A 25 7.13 3.70 -18.35
C ILE A 25 7.09 2.30 -17.72
N PHE A 26 7.44 2.18 -16.44
CA PHE A 26 7.41 0.92 -15.71
C PHE A 26 6.00 0.33 -15.60
N ILE A 27 4.98 1.15 -15.32
CA ILE A 27 3.57 0.74 -15.35
C ILE A 27 3.19 0.20 -16.73
N LYS A 28 3.55 0.92 -17.81
CA LYS A 28 3.26 0.49 -19.19
C LYS A 28 3.96 -0.82 -19.54
N TRP A 29 5.20 -1.01 -19.11
CA TRP A 29 5.96 -2.24 -19.35
C TRP A 29 5.33 -3.42 -18.62
N LEU A 30 4.97 -3.23 -17.36
CA LEU A 30 4.29 -4.25 -16.58
C LEU A 30 2.97 -4.62 -17.25
N ARG A 31 2.09 -3.66 -17.55
CA ARG A 31 0.80 -3.90 -18.24
C ARG A 31 0.94 -4.70 -19.54
N LYS A 32 1.96 -4.40 -20.34
CA LYS A 32 2.22 -5.08 -21.62
C LYS A 32 2.94 -6.43 -21.48
N GLY A 33 3.32 -6.81 -20.26
CA GLY A 33 4.06 -8.03 -19.98
C GLY A 33 5.52 -7.98 -20.40
N TYR A 34 6.09 -6.81 -20.71
CA TYR A 34 7.51 -6.71 -21.06
C TYR A 34 8.43 -7.05 -19.88
N THR A 35 7.91 -6.98 -18.66
CA THR A 35 8.60 -7.42 -17.44
C THR A 35 8.78 -8.92 -17.36
N SER A 36 8.07 -9.74 -18.17
CA SER A 36 8.34 -11.18 -18.24
C SER A 36 9.66 -11.51 -18.95
N LEU A 37 10.27 -10.52 -19.62
CA LEU A 37 11.61 -10.61 -20.18
C LEU A 37 12.69 -10.30 -19.12
N LEU A 38 12.31 -9.72 -17.99
CA LEU A 38 13.19 -9.56 -16.84
C LEU A 38 13.36 -10.91 -16.15
N GLN A 39 14.58 -11.17 -15.64
CA GLN A 39 14.87 -12.41 -14.92
C GLN A 39 13.95 -12.61 -13.71
N ASP A 40 13.49 -11.50 -13.09
CA ASP A 40 12.56 -11.53 -11.98
C ASP A 40 11.62 -10.30 -11.99
N THR A 41 10.32 -10.52 -12.26
CA THR A 41 9.30 -9.46 -12.21
C THR A 41 8.99 -9.03 -10.77
N GLU A 42 9.03 -9.96 -9.81
CA GLU A 42 8.73 -9.70 -8.40
C GLU A 42 9.79 -8.78 -7.80
N GLN A 43 11.07 -9.09 -8.04
CA GLN A 43 12.19 -8.26 -7.61
C GLN A 43 12.12 -6.86 -8.25
N PHE A 44 11.86 -6.78 -9.56
CA PHE A 44 11.70 -5.50 -10.25
C PHE A 44 10.62 -4.63 -9.62
N VAL A 45 9.44 -5.20 -9.33
CA VAL A 45 8.33 -4.49 -8.69
C VAL A 45 8.74 -4.03 -7.29
N SER A 46 9.37 -4.90 -6.51
CA SER A 46 9.85 -4.59 -5.15
C SER A 46 10.82 -3.40 -5.14
N GLU A 47 11.80 -3.38 -6.05
CA GLU A 47 12.78 -2.30 -6.15
C GLU A 47 12.14 -0.95 -6.53
N VAL A 48 11.20 -0.98 -7.47
CA VAL A 48 10.49 0.23 -7.91
C VAL A 48 9.63 0.79 -6.77
N ILE A 49 8.93 -0.07 -6.04
CA ILE A 49 8.07 0.35 -4.91
C ILE A 49 8.91 0.91 -3.76
N GLN A 50 10.00 0.24 -3.38
CA GLN A 50 10.90 0.74 -2.33
C GLN A 50 11.52 2.09 -2.68
N THR A 51 11.69 2.37 -3.98
CA THR A 51 12.15 3.68 -4.45
C THR A 51 11.02 4.70 -4.40
N ALA A 52 9.86 4.39 -4.98
CA ALA A 52 8.70 5.29 -5.03
C ALA A 52 8.20 5.67 -3.63
N GLU A 53 8.22 4.73 -2.69
CA GLU A 53 7.82 4.93 -1.29
C GLU A 53 8.61 6.04 -0.58
N ARG A 54 9.87 6.23 -0.96
CA ARG A 54 10.75 7.24 -0.36
C ARG A 54 10.73 8.55 -1.15
N ASP A 55 9.95 8.63 -2.22
CA ASP A 55 9.86 9.83 -3.05
C ASP A 55 9.01 10.91 -2.35
N LEU A 56 9.47 12.15 -2.46
CA LEU A 56 8.76 13.31 -1.91
C LEU A 56 7.62 13.78 -2.83
N ASP A 57 7.68 13.42 -4.11
CA ASP A 57 6.64 13.72 -5.08
C ASP A 57 5.50 12.70 -4.94
N TRP A 58 4.36 13.15 -4.44
CA TRP A 58 3.18 12.30 -4.22
C TRP A 58 2.66 11.68 -5.52
N GLU A 59 2.89 12.27 -6.69
CA GLU A 59 2.51 11.68 -7.97
C GLU A 59 3.40 10.48 -8.32
N VAL A 60 4.66 10.47 -7.87
CA VAL A 60 5.54 9.29 -7.99
C VAL A 60 5.05 8.18 -7.06
N ARG A 61 4.69 8.52 -5.81
CA ARG A 61 4.08 7.56 -4.87
C ARG A 61 2.77 6.99 -5.42
N LEU A 62 1.90 7.84 -5.97
CA LEU A 62 0.66 7.43 -6.62
C LEU A 62 0.91 6.51 -7.82
N GLY A 63 1.92 6.81 -8.64
CA GLY A 63 2.37 5.92 -9.72
C GLY A 63 2.88 4.56 -9.19
N GLY A 64 3.56 4.55 -8.04
CA GLY A 64 3.91 3.33 -7.32
C GLY A 64 2.68 2.48 -6.99
N LEU A 65 1.60 3.10 -6.49
CA LEU A 65 0.35 2.40 -6.19
C LEU A 65 -0.36 1.89 -7.45
N GLU A 66 -0.33 2.64 -8.56
CA GLU A 66 -0.84 2.14 -9.84
C GLU A 66 -0.03 0.92 -10.33
N LEU A 67 1.28 0.90 -10.12
CA LEU A 67 2.13 -0.24 -10.44
C LEU A 67 1.79 -1.47 -9.57
N VAL A 68 1.52 -1.27 -8.27
CA VAL A 68 1.03 -2.32 -7.36
C VAL A 68 -0.28 -2.92 -7.86
N GLU A 69 -1.26 -2.07 -8.23
CA GLU A 69 -2.56 -2.52 -8.75
C GLU A 69 -2.41 -3.36 -10.01
N VAL A 70 -1.57 -2.93 -10.96
CA VAL A 70 -1.29 -3.70 -12.18
C VAL A 70 -0.65 -5.05 -11.82
N PHE A 71 0.33 -5.05 -10.91
CA PHE A 71 1.00 -6.27 -10.49
C PHE A 71 0.04 -7.26 -9.79
N PHE A 72 -0.85 -6.74 -8.94
CA PHE A 72 -1.91 -7.50 -8.30
C PHE A 72 -2.80 -8.21 -9.32
N VAL A 73 -3.36 -7.48 -10.28
CA VAL A 73 -4.24 -8.05 -11.33
C VAL A 73 -3.50 -9.13 -12.13
N GLN A 74 -2.23 -8.89 -12.48
CA GLN A 74 -1.44 -9.87 -13.23
C GLN A 74 -1.13 -11.13 -12.44
N THR A 75 -0.83 -11.00 -11.15
CA THR A 75 -0.53 -12.14 -10.27
C THR A 75 -1.76 -13.04 -10.16
N PHE A 76 -2.94 -12.45 -9.92
CA PHE A 76 -4.21 -13.20 -9.90
C PHE A 76 -4.61 -13.78 -11.27
N CYS A 77 -4.31 -13.11 -12.39
CA CYS A 77 -4.59 -13.66 -13.72
C CYS A 77 -3.68 -14.82 -14.13
N ARG A 78 -2.46 -14.90 -13.57
CA ARG A 78 -1.56 -16.06 -13.75
C ARG A 78 -2.01 -17.26 -12.93
N CYS A 79 -2.63 -16.95 -11.81
CA CYS A 79 -3.27 -17.85 -10.90
C CYS A 79 -4.45 -18.57 -11.56
N GLY A 80 -4.47 -19.91 -11.54
CA GLY A 80 -5.48 -20.73 -12.22
C GLY A 80 -5.14 -21.14 -13.66
N ARG A 81 -3.99 -20.73 -14.21
CA ARG A 81 -3.45 -21.33 -15.43
C ARG A 81 -2.61 -22.57 -15.09
N PRO A 82 -2.94 -23.76 -15.62
CA PRO A 82 -2.11 -24.93 -15.39
C PRO A 82 -0.74 -24.71 -16.04
N LYS A 83 0.34 -25.01 -15.29
CA LYS A 83 1.73 -24.97 -15.79
C LYS A 83 1.94 -25.92 -16.98
N CYS A 84 1.05 -26.89 -17.18
CA CYS A 84 1.05 -27.83 -18.31
C CYS A 84 -0.32 -27.82 -19.00
N PRO A 85 -0.41 -27.65 -20.33
CA PRO A 85 -1.67 -27.58 -21.07
C PRO A 85 -2.52 -28.87 -21.03
N TYR A 86 -1.97 -29.97 -20.52
CA TYR A 86 -2.63 -31.28 -20.43
C TYR A 86 -2.97 -31.71 -19.01
N ALA A 87 -2.71 -30.88 -17.99
CA ALA A 87 -3.07 -31.21 -16.61
C ALA A 87 -4.60 -31.09 -16.41
N PRO A 88 -5.26 -32.08 -15.78
CA PRO A 88 -6.69 -31.99 -15.50
C PRO A 88 -6.98 -30.79 -14.58
N PHE A 89 -7.93 -29.96 -15.00
CA PHE A 89 -8.41 -28.81 -14.22
C PHE A 89 -9.18 -29.31 -12.99
N SER A 90 -8.74 -28.93 -11.80
CA SER A 90 -9.51 -29.11 -10.56
C SER A 90 -9.78 -27.74 -9.93
N PRO A 91 -11.01 -27.20 -10.05
CA PRO A 91 -11.30 -25.80 -9.72
C PRO A 91 -11.14 -25.46 -8.24
N GLU A 92 -11.51 -26.36 -7.33
CA GLU A 92 -11.56 -26.11 -5.88
C GLU A 92 -10.19 -26.21 -5.21
N PHE A 93 -9.31 -27.12 -5.67
CA PHE A 93 -7.94 -27.24 -5.15
C PHE A 93 -7.02 -26.14 -5.70
N THR A 94 -7.32 -25.62 -6.90
CA THR A 94 -6.50 -24.58 -7.52
C THR A 94 -6.69 -23.20 -6.91
N SER A 95 -7.85 -22.88 -6.34
CA SER A 95 -8.13 -21.53 -5.82
C SER A 95 -7.40 -21.25 -4.50
N SER A 96 -7.48 -22.14 -3.50
CA SER A 96 -6.82 -21.95 -2.21
C SER A 96 -5.29 -21.93 -2.31
N VAL A 97 -4.70 -22.82 -3.12
CA VAL A 97 -3.25 -22.85 -3.37
C VAL A 97 -2.80 -21.60 -4.11
N CYS A 98 -3.55 -21.18 -5.13
CA CYS A 98 -3.29 -19.94 -5.87
C CYS A 98 -3.36 -18.69 -4.97
N HIS A 99 -4.36 -18.62 -4.09
CA HIS A 99 -4.53 -17.48 -3.19
C HIS A 99 -3.33 -17.37 -2.25
N ASN A 100 -2.93 -18.48 -1.62
CA ASN A 100 -1.74 -18.52 -0.76
C ASN A 100 -0.46 -18.14 -1.52
N GLU A 101 -0.28 -18.64 -2.75
CA GLU A 101 0.88 -18.29 -3.58
C GLU A 101 0.90 -16.79 -3.94
N SER A 102 -0.25 -16.21 -4.28
CA SER A 102 -0.37 -14.77 -4.58
C SER A 102 -0.07 -13.90 -3.36
N LEU A 103 -0.58 -14.28 -2.19
CA LEU A 103 -0.32 -13.56 -0.94
C LEU A 103 1.18 -13.57 -0.59
N GLN A 104 1.84 -14.73 -0.76
CA GLN A 104 3.29 -14.84 -0.58
C GLN A 104 4.07 -13.97 -1.57
N VAL A 105 3.66 -13.90 -2.84
CA VAL A 105 4.27 -13.01 -3.84
C VAL A 105 4.18 -11.55 -3.39
N PHE A 106 3.04 -11.12 -2.87
CA PHE A 106 2.87 -9.74 -2.39
C PHE A 106 3.71 -9.44 -1.15
N CYS A 107 3.84 -10.40 -0.25
CA CYS A 107 4.69 -10.30 0.94
C CYS A 107 6.16 -10.16 0.55
N ARG A 108 6.67 -11.02 -0.34
CA ARG A 108 8.07 -10.96 -0.83
C ARG A 108 8.35 -9.70 -1.65
N ALA A 109 7.37 -9.23 -2.43
CA ALA A 109 7.45 -7.95 -3.14
C ALA A 109 7.29 -6.72 -2.21
N LYS A 110 7.04 -6.93 -0.90
CA LYS A 110 6.91 -5.90 0.15
C LYS A 110 5.79 -4.88 -0.13
N LEU A 111 4.71 -5.32 -0.77
CA LEU A 111 3.63 -4.43 -1.20
C LEU A 111 2.84 -3.88 0.00
N PHE A 112 2.57 -4.73 1.01
CA PHE A 112 1.75 -4.36 2.16
C PHE A 112 2.33 -3.22 2.97
N GLY A 113 3.65 -3.22 3.19
CA GLY A 113 4.31 -2.13 3.90
C GLY A 113 4.12 -0.78 3.24
N PHE A 114 4.12 -0.76 1.91
CA PHE A 114 3.84 0.46 1.13
C PHE A 114 2.36 0.84 1.20
N LEU A 115 1.45 -0.11 0.97
CA LEU A 115 -0.01 0.12 1.02
C LEU A 115 -0.47 0.66 2.37
N PHE A 116 -0.08 0.03 3.48
CA PHE A 116 -0.51 0.46 4.82
C PHE A 116 0.07 1.83 5.19
N ARG A 117 1.30 2.14 4.76
CA ARG A 117 1.87 3.48 4.96
C ARG A 117 1.17 4.53 4.09
N SER A 118 0.84 4.19 2.85
CA SER A 118 0.07 5.05 1.95
C SER A 118 -1.34 5.35 2.45
N LEU A 119 -2.00 4.45 3.19
CA LEU A 119 -3.29 4.77 3.85
C LEU A 119 -3.20 5.98 4.77
N CYS A 120 -2.03 6.22 5.36
CA CYS A 120 -1.78 7.30 6.31
C CYS A 120 -1.14 8.53 5.64
N ASP A 121 -1.13 8.59 4.31
CA ASP A 121 -0.52 9.68 3.56
C ASP A 121 -1.30 10.98 3.75
N CYS A 122 -0.59 12.11 3.79
CA CYS A 122 -1.22 13.42 3.78
C CYS A 122 -1.88 13.74 2.44
N ASP A 123 -1.36 13.17 1.35
CA ASP A 123 -1.94 13.34 0.02
C ASP A 123 -3.11 12.36 -0.14
N ARG A 124 -4.33 12.90 -0.04
CA ARG A 124 -5.57 12.12 -0.17
C ARG A 124 -5.59 11.16 -1.39
N PRO A 125 -5.16 11.55 -2.61
CA PRO A 125 -5.15 10.62 -3.74
C PRO A 125 -4.32 9.35 -3.49
N VAL A 126 -3.23 9.47 -2.73
CA VAL A 126 -2.36 8.35 -2.35
C VAL A 126 -3.07 7.44 -1.35
N GLY A 127 -3.67 8.03 -0.30
CA GLY A 127 -4.46 7.29 0.69
C GLY A 127 -5.66 6.56 0.10
N GLN A 128 -6.41 7.24 -0.76
CA GLN A 128 -7.57 6.68 -1.45
C GLN A 128 -7.18 5.48 -2.30
N LYS A 129 -6.17 5.64 -3.16
CA LYS A 129 -5.72 4.57 -4.05
C LYS A 129 -5.20 3.36 -3.28
N ALA A 130 -4.49 3.57 -2.17
CA ALA A 130 -4.04 2.49 -1.30
C ALA A 130 -5.22 1.74 -0.65
N CYS A 131 -6.23 2.48 -0.20
CA CYS A 131 -7.45 1.92 0.37
C CYS A 131 -8.22 1.07 -0.65
N ASP A 132 -8.41 1.59 -1.87
CA ASP A 132 -9.06 0.87 -2.96
C ASP A 132 -8.35 -0.45 -3.29
N ILE A 133 -7.01 -0.43 -3.33
CA ILE A 133 -6.19 -1.63 -3.57
C ILE A 133 -6.34 -2.63 -2.42
N LEU A 134 -6.29 -2.19 -1.16
CA LEU A 134 -6.44 -3.07 0.00
C LEU A 134 -7.84 -3.70 0.07
N LEU A 135 -8.89 -2.96 -0.26
CA LEU A 135 -10.26 -3.49 -0.39
C LEU A 135 -10.35 -4.53 -1.51
N ALA A 136 -9.72 -4.29 -2.66
CA ALA A 136 -9.65 -5.25 -3.75
C ALA A 136 -8.90 -6.53 -3.36
N ILE A 137 -7.77 -6.39 -2.64
CA ILE A 137 -7.02 -7.52 -2.07
C ILE A 137 -7.93 -8.29 -1.10
N ARG A 138 -8.53 -7.62 -0.09
CA ARG A 138 -9.42 -8.24 0.90
C ARG A 138 -10.54 -9.02 0.23
N SER A 139 -11.20 -8.44 -0.77
CA SER A 139 -12.30 -9.07 -1.50
C SER A 139 -11.88 -10.36 -2.24
N SER A 140 -10.63 -10.45 -2.69
CA SER A 140 -10.09 -11.66 -3.32
C SER A 140 -9.83 -12.79 -2.32
N PHE A 141 -9.56 -12.48 -1.06
CA PHE A 141 -9.27 -13.47 -0.01
C PHE A 141 -10.47 -13.80 0.89
N TYR A 142 -11.40 -12.85 1.06
CA TYR A 142 -12.63 -12.97 1.83
C TYR A 142 -13.84 -12.68 0.94
N PRO A 143 -14.34 -13.67 0.17
CA PRO A 143 -15.58 -13.49 -0.58
C PRO A 143 -16.72 -13.13 0.39
N SER A 144 -17.54 -12.15 0.03
CA SER A 144 -18.55 -11.48 0.88
C SER A 144 -19.58 -12.39 1.58
N ASN A 145 -19.58 -13.70 1.29
CA ASN A 145 -20.41 -14.71 1.94
C ASN A 145 -19.80 -15.30 3.23
N SER A 146 -18.53 -15.01 3.55
CA SER A 146 -17.84 -15.56 4.72
C SER A 146 -17.90 -14.68 5.98
N LEU A 147 -18.17 -13.38 5.84
CA LEU A 147 -18.09 -12.40 6.95
C LEU A 147 -19.43 -12.16 7.67
N LYS A 148 -20.53 -12.73 7.18
CA LYS A 148 -21.87 -12.52 7.79
C LYS A 148 -22.24 -13.53 8.89
N ASP A 149 -21.48 -14.60 9.06
CA ASP A 149 -21.82 -15.70 9.99
C ASP A 149 -20.99 -15.72 11.29
N SER A 150 -20.07 -14.77 11.50
CA SER A 150 -19.26 -14.68 12.73
C SER A 150 -19.40 -13.32 13.41
N GLN A 151 -20.64 -12.86 13.55
CA GLN A 151 -20.95 -11.63 14.29
C GLN A 151 -20.90 -11.94 15.80
N ASP A 152 -19.69 -12.03 16.36
CA ASP A 152 -19.49 -11.76 17.78
C ASP A 152 -19.56 -10.23 18.00
N PRO A 153 -20.24 -9.72 19.04
CA PRO A 153 -20.68 -8.32 19.07
C PRO A 153 -19.61 -7.29 19.49
N GLU A 154 -18.31 -7.61 19.50
CA GLU A 154 -17.30 -6.77 20.17
C GLU A 154 -15.96 -6.53 19.44
N GLU A 155 -15.76 -6.95 18.18
CA GLU A 155 -14.57 -6.47 17.43
C GLU A 155 -14.84 -5.12 16.77
N VAL A 156 -14.55 -4.05 17.51
CA VAL A 156 -14.49 -2.69 16.98
C VAL A 156 -13.36 -2.64 15.95
N GLY A 157 -13.72 -2.56 14.68
CA GLY A 157 -12.78 -2.39 13.56
C GLY A 157 -11.78 -1.28 13.86
N HIS A 158 -10.53 -1.50 13.47
CA HIS A 158 -9.45 -0.56 13.78
C HIS A 158 -9.35 0.53 12.71
N GLY A 159 -9.67 1.77 13.07
CA GLY A 159 -9.56 2.94 12.18
C GLY A 159 -8.13 3.49 12.00
N ILE A 160 -8.00 4.61 11.28
CA ILE A 160 -6.71 5.21 10.88
C ILE A 160 -5.79 5.56 12.06
N ALA A 161 -6.36 6.03 13.18
CA ALA A 161 -5.58 6.41 14.35
C ALA A 161 -4.92 5.19 15.03
N TRP A 162 -5.55 4.03 14.93
CA TRP A 162 -4.94 2.77 15.34
C TRP A 162 -3.79 2.42 14.40
N LEU A 163 -4.04 2.42 13.08
CA LEU A 163 -3.02 2.11 12.07
C LEU A 163 -1.76 2.97 12.20
N GLN A 164 -1.92 4.29 12.32
CA GLN A 164 -0.82 5.23 12.48
C GLN A 164 0.01 4.93 13.74
N ARG A 165 -0.65 4.59 14.85
CA ARG A 165 0.03 4.20 16.10
C ARG A 165 0.83 2.91 15.90
N THR A 166 0.20 1.91 15.30
CA THR A 166 0.80 0.59 15.08
C THR A 166 1.99 0.64 14.13
N LEU A 167 1.89 1.44 13.05
CA LEU A 167 2.99 1.69 12.11
C LEU A 167 4.16 2.44 12.78
N ARG A 168 3.87 3.44 13.62
CA ARG A 168 4.91 4.18 14.37
C ARG A 168 5.62 3.32 15.42
N GLN A 169 4.89 2.41 16.04
CA GLN A 169 5.43 1.45 17.01
C GLN A 169 6.17 0.29 16.34
N GLY A 170 6.06 0.17 15.01
CA GLY A 170 6.79 -0.81 14.23
C GLY A 170 6.36 -2.24 14.53
N SER A 171 5.09 -2.52 14.87
CA SER A 171 4.63 -3.91 15.02
C SER A 171 3.11 -4.05 14.90
N LEU A 172 2.62 -4.73 13.85
CA LEU A 172 1.25 -5.26 13.79
C LEU A 172 1.09 -6.52 14.67
N ALA A 173 2.19 -7.20 14.99
CA ALA A 173 2.20 -8.47 15.72
C ALA A 173 1.87 -8.33 17.22
N GLN A 174 2.16 -7.19 17.86
CA GLN A 174 1.83 -6.97 19.29
C GLN A 174 0.32 -6.90 19.58
N THR A 175 -0.53 -6.82 18.56
CA THR A 175 -1.99 -6.77 18.69
C THR A 175 -2.66 -8.13 18.46
N PHE A 176 -1.89 -9.15 18.06
CA PHE A 176 -2.34 -10.53 17.92
C PHE A 176 -1.62 -11.43 18.94
N PRO A 177 -2.24 -12.50 19.46
CA PRO A 177 -1.64 -13.29 20.54
C PRO A 177 -0.51 -14.21 20.02
N ALA A 178 0.74 -13.72 20.00
CA ALA A 178 1.96 -14.45 20.42
C ALA A 178 3.22 -13.63 20.13
N GLY A 179 4.14 -13.58 21.11
CA GLY A 179 5.28 -12.67 21.13
C GLY A 179 6.50 -13.13 20.32
N SER A 180 7.08 -12.17 19.62
CA SER A 180 8.52 -11.93 19.58
C SER A 180 8.78 -10.51 19.05
N SER A 181 9.78 -9.85 19.61
CA SER A 181 10.23 -8.50 19.27
C SER A 181 10.67 -8.38 17.80
N HIS A 182 10.54 -7.17 17.24
CA HIS A 182 11.10 -6.61 15.99
C HIS A 182 10.12 -6.44 14.82
N GLU A 183 9.96 -5.16 14.43
CA GLU A 183 9.48 -4.61 13.15
C GLU A 183 8.11 -5.13 12.63
N VAL A 184 7.38 -4.34 11.85
CA VAL A 184 6.15 -4.85 11.25
C VAL A 184 6.57 -5.87 10.20
N ASP A 185 6.37 -7.15 10.48
CA ASP A 185 6.65 -8.19 9.49
C ASP A 185 5.56 -8.20 8.42
N PHE A 186 5.71 -7.32 7.43
CA PHE A 186 4.88 -7.33 6.22
C PHE A 186 5.19 -8.51 5.28
N GLN A 187 6.06 -9.45 5.71
CA GLN A 187 6.45 -10.61 4.93
C GLN A 187 5.70 -11.88 5.35
N ASP A 188 4.97 -11.86 6.47
CA ASP A 188 4.16 -12.99 6.92
C ASP A 188 2.73 -12.96 6.32
N PRO A 189 2.36 -13.93 5.46
CA PRO A 189 1.05 -13.97 4.83
C PRO A 189 -0.12 -14.04 5.82
N GLU A 190 0.02 -14.80 6.92
CA GLU A 190 -1.06 -14.98 7.90
C GLU A 190 -1.34 -13.65 8.64
N SER A 191 -0.29 -12.96 9.07
CA SER A 191 -0.38 -11.63 9.67
C SER A 191 -1.01 -10.61 8.73
N MET A 192 -0.69 -10.65 7.42
CA MET A 192 -1.29 -9.74 6.44
C MET A 192 -2.76 -10.01 6.21
N LEU A 193 -3.15 -11.29 6.19
CA LEU A 193 -4.55 -11.68 6.06
C LEU A 193 -5.37 -11.24 7.28
N LEU A 194 -4.83 -11.42 8.49
CA LEU A 194 -5.40 -10.90 9.74
C LEU A 194 -5.54 -9.37 9.69
N ALA A 195 -4.49 -8.64 9.31
CA ALA A 195 -4.54 -7.19 9.21
C ALA A 195 -5.65 -6.71 8.24
N LEU A 196 -5.78 -7.34 7.08
CA LEU A 196 -6.87 -7.05 6.12
C LEU A 196 -8.27 -7.34 6.68
N GLY A 197 -8.38 -8.27 7.64
CA GLY A 197 -9.63 -8.60 8.32
C GLY A 197 -10.00 -7.61 9.42
N THR A 198 -9.01 -7.16 10.20
CA THR A 198 -9.21 -6.34 11.42
C THR A 198 -9.36 -4.84 11.14
N ILE A 199 -8.72 -4.33 10.08
CA ILE A 199 -8.81 -2.91 9.72
C ILE A 199 -10.16 -2.62 9.09
N ASP A 200 -10.85 -1.58 9.57
CA ASP A 200 -12.08 -1.09 8.95
C ASP A 200 -11.73 -0.25 7.71
N LEU A 201 -11.44 -0.94 6.61
CA LEU A 201 -11.08 -0.32 5.33
C LEU A 201 -12.28 0.42 4.72
N GLU A 202 -13.51 0.00 5.01
CA GLU A 202 -14.73 0.65 4.55
C GLU A 202 -14.94 2.01 5.25
N GLU A 203 -14.84 2.06 6.59
CA GLU A 203 -14.89 3.32 7.34
C GLU A 203 -13.76 4.26 6.88
N LEU A 204 -12.55 3.72 6.71
CA LEU A 204 -11.42 4.50 6.23
C LEU A 204 -11.63 5.08 4.83
N HIS A 205 -12.18 4.29 3.92
CA HIS A 205 -12.53 4.72 2.57
C HIS A 205 -13.58 5.84 2.62
N ASP A 206 -14.58 5.73 3.47
CA ASP A 206 -15.62 6.76 3.64
C ASP A 206 -15.06 8.05 4.25
N ASP A 207 -14.17 7.96 5.23
CA ASP A 207 -13.54 9.12 5.86
C ASP A 207 -12.57 9.84 4.92
N LEU A 208 -11.77 9.08 4.16
CA LEU A 208 -10.97 9.62 3.06
C LEU A 208 -11.88 10.36 2.07
N ASN A 209 -13.08 9.86 1.79
CA ASN A 209 -14.02 10.53 0.89
C ASN A 209 -14.61 11.82 1.47
N LYS A 210 -14.97 11.85 2.75
CA LYS A 210 -15.55 13.02 3.45
C LYS A 210 -14.55 14.17 3.63
N SER A 211 -13.25 13.90 3.67
CA SER A 211 -12.19 14.89 3.94
C SER A 211 -12.03 16.02 2.89
N SER A 212 -12.82 16.03 1.81
CA SER A 212 -12.69 16.94 0.64
C SER A 212 -12.94 18.40 0.99
N ASP A 213 -13.76 18.65 2.01
CA ASP A 213 -14.38 19.96 2.21
C ASP A 213 -13.90 20.68 3.47
N HIS A 214 -12.79 20.20 4.08
CA HIS A 214 -12.22 20.82 5.29
C HIS A 214 -10.95 21.64 5.03
N VAL A 215 -10.82 22.22 3.83
CA VAL A 215 -10.05 23.46 3.70
C VAL A 215 -10.93 24.56 4.28
N GLU A 216 -10.70 24.87 5.57
CA GLU A 216 -10.92 26.20 6.13
C GLU A 216 -12.33 26.78 5.92
N LYS A 217 -13.19 26.63 6.94
CA LYS A 217 -14.57 27.19 6.93
C LYS A 217 -14.62 28.72 6.73
N SER A 218 -13.48 29.42 6.76
CA SER A 218 -13.33 30.85 6.45
C SER A 218 -11.83 31.22 6.36
N PRO A 219 -11.42 32.19 5.52
CA PRO A 219 -10.06 32.77 5.52
C PRO A 219 -9.50 33.18 6.90
N GLN A 220 -10.37 33.37 7.89
CA GLN A 220 -10.00 33.73 9.26
C GLN A 220 -9.40 32.56 10.07
N SER A 221 -9.85 31.32 9.84
CA SER A 221 -9.29 30.16 10.53
C SER A 221 -7.85 29.89 10.02
N LEU A 222 -7.59 30.17 8.74
CA LEU A 222 -6.30 29.94 8.10
C LEU A 222 -5.30 30.96 8.62
N LEU A 223 -5.76 32.20 8.77
CA LEU A 223 -4.96 33.25 9.37
C LEU A 223 -4.65 32.94 10.84
N GLN A 224 -5.59 32.37 11.59
CA GLN A 224 -5.35 31.96 12.98
C GLN A 224 -4.33 30.83 13.07
N ASP A 225 -4.42 29.83 12.20
CA ASP A 225 -3.48 28.71 12.16
C ASP A 225 -2.06 29.18 11.77
N ILE A 226 -1.95 30.08 10.79
CA ILE A 226 -0.68 30.71 10.42
C ILE A 226 -0.09 31.51 11.59
N LEU A 227 -0.92 32.34 12.25
CA LEU A 227 -0.47 33.16 13.38
C LEU A 227 -0.07 32.29 14.59
N ALA A 228 -0.76 31.17 14.82
CA ALA A 228 -0.42 30.22 15.87
C ALA A 228 0.93 29.51 15.59
N ALA A 229 1.17 29.13 14.34
CA ALA A 229 2.44 28.53 13.93
C ALA A 229 3.62 29.51 14.03
N VAL A 230 3.39 30.79 13.74
CA VAL A 230 4.41 31.87 13.88
C VAL A 230 4.69 32.16 15.36
N GLY A 231 3.65 32.21 16.21
CA GLY A 231 3.83 32.40 17.65
C GLY A 231 4.62 31.27 18.32
N ALA A 232 4.51 30.03 17.82
CA ALA A 232 5.29 28.90 18.31
C ALA A 232 6.76 28.89 17.84
N ALA A 233 7.13 29.71 16.85
CA ALA A 233 8.50 29.82 16.37
C ALA A 233 9.33 30.82 17.21
N GLU A 234 8.70 31.83 17.82
CA GLU A 234 9.40 32.78 18.70
C GLU A 234 9.78 32.17 20.06
N ASP A 235 9.03 31.16 20.54
CA ASP A 235 9.36 30.44 21.80
C ASP A 235 10.39 29.31 21.61
N ASN A 236 10.82 29.04 20.37
CA ASN A 236 11.85 28.03 20.02
C ASN A 236 13.17 28.71 19.58
N GLU A 237 13.54 29.82 20.22
CA GLU A 237 14.96 30.22 20.28
C GLU A 237 15.74 29.14 21.05
N ALA A 238 16.12 28.07 20.35
CA ALA A 238 17.20 27.21 20.78
C ALA A 238 18.48 28.06 20.79
N ASP A 239 18.82 28.56 21.97
CA ASP A 239 20.06 29.26 22.31
C ASP A 239 21.25 28.36 21.91
N CYS A 240 21.75 28.55 20.69
CA CYS A 240 22.96 27.90 20.22
C CYS A 240 24.16 28.72 20.71
N TYR A 241 24.79 28.25 21.80
CA TYR A 241 26.15 28.64 22.21
C TYR A 241 27.21 27.86 21.42
#